data_AF-A0A7C2AHH5-F1
#
_entry.id   AF-A0A7C2AHH5-F1
#
_cell.length_a   1.000
_cell.length_b   1.000
_cell.length_c   1.000
_cell.angle_alpha   90.00
_cell.angle_beta   90.00
_cell.angle_gamma   90.00
#
_symmetry.space_group_name_H-M   'P 1'
#
loop_
_entity.id
_entity.type
_entity.pdbx_description
1 polymer ?
#
loop_
_entity_poly.entity_id
_entity_poly.type
_entity_poly.pdbx_seq_one_letter_code
_entity_poly.pdbx_strand_id
1 'polypeptide(L)'
;MFSLLLILFLGTSPGPASPGLDLLDEPCSPLDCSLLQEDEGFKAAHRLLEEGRLVEAQRAFEEFLRKDPESARGHFFLAYTVHARGVQSTDPGERTRLLEGALQLHLRASAYQSVRATAFYNAACACALLGRDDDAFRYLELAFENGFESRRFLRKDPDLASLQGDPRLLRFLATESHSPFEGEVRILFSFEGEAAGDQFGWSGRNAGDCDGDGISDLVVSAPFKRGRGANAGKVYVFSGASGELLFERIGTPGAYLGIGVESVGDVNADGRDDILCGAPGSGSDAGRVLVLSGADGSKLLEVTIGEEGDRFGTRVAGVGDADDDAIPDFLVGAPQSNTPARATGRAFLFSGADGHRILTLEGERAGDEFGSAVAGTQSPDGPLLAVGAANAGPGRHGRAYVYVLSGGKAKPRFRLSADRTGAHLGRMFTSFLGDVDGDGTSDLYVSDWENNARGDTTGRIYVRSGKNGSELLTLTGSHAGSGFGSGPGVAGDLDGDGLADLVVGSWRSGRGATMGGTCSVFTGRGEPLREFVCRLDHETFGFEAVGLGDLDGDGGIDFLITAAWSSVNGKRSGRAWVLAGPAPHPEDPTILPMVEAGGH
;
A
#
# COMPACT_ATOMS: atom_id res chain seq x y z
N MET A 1 -25.71 30.25 -6.07
CA MET A 1 -26.00 28.83 -5.80
C MET A 1 -25.23 28.02 -6.83
N PHE A 2 -23.93 27.86 -6.61
CA PHE A 2 -23.11 26.93 -7.37
C PHE A 2 -23.48 25.53 -6.87
N SER A 3 -24.01 24.68 -7.74
CA SER A 3 -24.30 23.29 -7.36
C SER A 3 -22.99 22.61 -6.96
N LEU A 4 -23.07 21.88 -5.86
CA LEU A 4 -22.05 21.13 -5.10
C LEU A 4 -21.14 20.17 -5.90
N LEU A 5 -21.19 20.13 -7.24
CA LEU A 5 -20.44 19.19 -8.07
C LEU A 5 -18.94 19.54 -8.24
N LEU A 6 -18.51 20.74 -7.84
CA LEU A 6 -17.11 21.17 -7.93
C LEU A 6 -16.17 20.42 -6.94
N ILE A 7 -16.73 19.67 -5.97
CA ILE A 7 -15.95 19.05 -4.88
C ILE A 7 -15.23 17.75 -5.29
N LEU A 8 -15.51 17.15 -6.45
CA LEU A 8 -15.04 15.79 -6.79
C LEU A 8 -13.90 15.70 -7.84
N PHE A 9 -13.08 16.74 -8.03
CA PHE A 9 -11.94 16.70 -8.97
C PHE A 9 -10.55 16.90 -8.35
N LEU A 10 -10.40 16.48 -7.10
CA LEU A 10 -9.11 16.15 -6.51
C LEU A 10 -9.07 14.62 -6.35
N GLY A 11 -8.32 13.94 -7.22
CA GLY A 11 -7.94 12.54 -7.08
C GLY A 11 -8.92 11.50 -7.65
N THR A 12 -8.75 11.13 -8.92
CA THR A 12 -8.93 9.73 -9.35
C THR A 12 -8.13 9.48 -10.62
N SER A 13 -7.17 8.57 -10.53
CA SER A 13 -6.34 8.09 -11.62
C SER A 13 -6.93 6.87 -12.33
N PRO A 14 -6.43 6.51 -13.55
CA PRO A 14 -6.95 5.42 -14.34
C PRO A 14 -6.29 4.07 -14.02
N GLY A 15 -7.10 3.02 -13.87
CA GLY A 15 -6.64 1.62 -13.86
C GLY A 15 -6.20 1.09 -15.25
N PRO A 16 -6.06 -0.24 -15.45
CA PRO A 16 -5.20 -0.78 -16.51
C PRO A 16 -5.96 -1.29 -17.76
N ALA A 17 -5.33 -1.13 -18.93
CA ALA A 17 -5.68 -1.83 -20.16
C ALA A 17 -4.79 -3.07 -20.37
N SER A 18 -5.36 -4.13 -20.93
CA SER A 18 -4.65 -5.35 -21.34
C SER A 18 -4.87 -5.62 -22.85
N PRO A 19 -4.03 -6.46 -23.51
CA PRO A 19 -3.28 -6.03 -24.69
C PRO A 19 -3.79 -6.57 -26.04
N GLY A 20 -3.30 -5.95 -27.11
CA GLY A 20 -2.99 -6.64 -28.37
C GLY A 20 -3.30 -5.86 -29.64
N LEU A 21 -2.27 -5.29 -30.26
CA LEU A 21 -2.01 -5.41 -31.71
C LEU A 21 -0.67 -4.72 -32.04
N ASP A 22 0.31 -5.54 -32.43
CA ASP A 22 1.49 -5.12 -33.17
C ASP A 22 1.08 -4.30 -34.40
N LEU A 23 1.84 -3.22 -34.70
CA LEU A 23 2.40 -2.95 -36.02
C LEU A 23 3.25 -1.65 -36.04
N LEU A 24 4.53 -1.85 -36.36
CA LEU A 24 5.46 -0.99 -37.10
C LEU A 24 6.32 0.05 -36.36
N ASP A 25 7.63 -0.23 -36.44
CA ASP A 25 8.78 0.65 -36.30
C ASP A 25 8.60 2.01 -37.00
N GLU A 26 9.07 3.09 -36.35
CA GLU A 26 9.89 4.19 -36.90
C GLU A 26 10.35 5.12 -35.72
N PRO A 27 11.48 5.84 -35.82
CA PRO A 27 12.31 6.22 -34.69
C PRO A 27 11.88 7.54 -34.03
N CYS A 28 12.05 7.58 -32.70
CA CYS A 28 11.86 8.77 -31.87
C CYS A 28 12.96 9.81 -32.15
N SER A 29 12.58 11.08 -32.32
CA SER A 29 13.49 12.23 -32.31
C SER A 29 13.01 13.25 -31.25
N PRO A 30 13.92 14.08 -30.70
CA PRO A 30 13.87 14.52 -29.31
C PRO A 30 13.17 15.88 -29.12
N LEU A 31 12.21 15.96 -28.19
CA LEU A 31 11.61 17.16 -27.58
C LEU A 31 10.66 16.64 -26.47
N ASP A 32 10.55 17.15 -25.25
CA ASP A 32 11.21 18.25 -24.56
C ASP A 32 10.86 18.08 -23.05
N CYS A 33 11.77 18.47 -22.16
CA CYS A 33 11.58 18.44 -20.71
C CYS A 33 10.57 19.51 -20.23
N SER A 34 9.26 19.27 -20.32
CA SER A 34 8.25 20.23 -19.83
C SER A 34 7.08 19.65 -19.02
N LEU A 35 7.16 18.43 -18.49
CA LEU A 35 6.04 17.77 -17.79
C LEU A 35 5.92 18.05 -16.27
N LEU A 36 6.47 19.16 -15.77
CA LEU A 36 6.31 19.59 -14.36
C LEU A 36 5.80 21.04 -14.19
N GLN A 37 5.09 21.57 -15.19
CA GLN A 37 4.36 22.83 -15.03
C GLN A 37 2.87 22.56 -15.24
N GLU A 38 2.06 22.76 -14.21
CA GLU A 38 0.61 22.83 -14.37
C GLU A 38 0.29 23.85 -15.49
N ASP A 39 -0.39 23.41 -16.55
CA ASP A 39 -0.68 24.24 -17.72
C ASP A 39 -1.51 25.47 -17.29
N GLU A 40 -0.90 26.65 -17.36
CA GLU A 40 -1.51 27.93 -17.01
C GLU A 40 -2.80 28.21 -17.78
N GLY A 41 -2.96 27.64 -18.98
CA GLY A 41 -4.17 27.69 -19.78
C GLY A 41 -5.32 26.90 -19.16
N PHE A 42 -5.07 25.69 -18.64
CA PHE A 42 -6.08 24.92 -17.91
C PHE A 42 -6.50 25.64 -16.62
N LYS A 43 -5.54 26.12 -15.83
CA LYS A 43 -5.80 26.88 -14.61
C LYS A 43 -6.65 28.12 -14.85
N ALA A 44 -6.33 28.88 -15.90
CA ALA A 44 -7.10 30.07 -16.27
C ALA A 44 -8.53 29.70 -16.68
N ALA A 45 -8.72 28.63 -17.46
CA ALA A 45 -10.05 28.14 -17.83
C ALA A 45 -10.86 27.68 -16.61
N HIS A 46 -10.22 26.96 -15.68
CA HIS A 46 -10.85 26.50 -14.45
C HIS A 46 -11.26 27.66 -13.53
N ARG A 47 -10.42 28.70 -13.39
CA ARG A 47 -10.76 29.90 -12.61
C ARG A 47 -12.01 30.62 -13.16
N LEU A 48 -12.16 30.70 -14.48
CA LEU A 48 -13.36 31.26 -15.11
C LEU A 48 -14.61 30.44 -14.78
N LEU A 49 -14.48 29.12 -14.68
CA LEU A 49 -15.57 28.23 -14.28
C LEU A 49 -15.95 28.47 -12.80
N GLU A 50 -14.97 28.58 -11.91
CA GLU A 50 -15.17 28.89 -10.49
C GLU A 50 -15.84 30.27 -10.27
N GLU A 51 -15.48 31.25 -11.10
CA GLU A 51 -16.11 32.58 -11.13
C GLU A 51 -17.55 32.55 -11.72
N GLY A 52 -18.00 31.42 -12.25
CA GLY A 52 -19.31 31.27 -12.88
C GLY A 52 -19.42 31.88 -14.27
N ARG A 53 -18.29 32.22 -14.91
CA ARG A 53 -18.21 32.83 -16.25
C ARG A 53 -18.24 31.75 -17.32
N LEU A 54 -19.32 30.98 -17.37
CA LEU A 54 -19.39 29.71 -18.11
C LEU A 54 -19.13 29.83 -19.62
N VAL A 55 -19.54 30.92 -20.27
CA VAL A 55 -19.28 31.13 -21.72
C VAL A 55 -17.80 31.33 -22.00
N GLU A 56 -17.12 32.03 -21.09
CA GLU A 56 -15.69 32.32 -21.20
C GLU A 56 -14.87 31.08 -20.83
N ALA A 57 -15.27 30.38 -19.76
CA ALA A 57 -14.68 29.11 -19.37
C ALA A 57 -14.76 28.07 -20.50
N GLN A 58 -15.92 27.95 -21.16
CA GLN A 58 -16.06 27.04 -22.30
C GLN A 58 -15.06 27.36 -23.42
N ARG A 59 -14.96 28.63 -23.83
CA ARG A 59 -14.02 29.05 -24.87
C ARG A 59 -12.57 28.78 -24.47
N ALA A 60 -12.25 29.00 -23.20
CA ALA A 60 -10.92 28.76 -22.66
C ALA A 60 -10.58 27.26 -22.64
N PHE A 61 -11.50 26.38 -22.24
CA PHE A 61 -11.31 24.93 -22.31
C PHE A 61 -11.24 24.42 -23.75
N GLU A 62 -12.03 24.96 -24.68
CA GLU A 62 -11.91 24.64 -26.11
C GLU A 62 -10.55 25.07 -26.68
N GLU A 63 -10.01 26.21 -26.27
CA GLU A 63 -8.68 26.66 -26.69
C GLU A 63 -7.57 25.82 -26.07
N PHE A 64 -7.70 25.48 -24.79
CA PHE A 64 -6.80 24.56 -24.10
C PHE A 64 -6.74 23.20 -24.81
N LEU A 65 -7.90 22.61 -25.14
CA LEU A 65 -7.96 21.33 -25.86
C LEU A 65 -7.47 21.38 -27.31
N ARG A 66 -7.33 22.56 -27.93
CA ARG A 66 -6.63 22.67 -29.23
C ARG A 66 -5.11 22.53 -29.07
N LYS A 67 -4.58 22.88 -27.90
CA LYS A 67 -3.16 22.77 -27.56
C LYS A 67 -2.83 21.39 -26.98
N ASP A 68 -3.74 20.87 -26.15
CA ASP A 68 -3.64 19.54 -25.54
C ASP A 68 -4.92 18.71 -25.80
N PRO A 69 -5.04 18.06 -26.97
CA PRO A 69 -6.21 17.28 -27.33
C PRO A 69 -6.44 16.01 -26.50
N GLU A 70 -5.43 15.54 -25.76
CA GLU A 70 -5.49 14.29 -24.99
C GLU A 70 -5.75 14.52 -23.49
N SER A 71 -5.93 15.77 -23.07
CA SER A 71 -6.22 16.10 -21.68
C SER A 71 -7.57 15.54 -21.22
N ALA A 72 -7.54 14.47 -20.43
CA ALA A 72 -8.73 13.89 -19.80
C ALA A 72 -9.50 14.96 -18.97
N ARG A 73 -8.77 15.76 -18.18
CA ARG A 73 -9.35 16.86 -17.38
C ARG A 73 -9.93 17.95 -18.28
N GLY A 74 -9.24 18.32 -19.36
CA GLY A 74 -9.74 19.31 -20.31
C GLY A 74 -11.09 18.91 -20.91
N HIS A 75 -11.22 17.66 -21.39
CA HIS A 75 -12.49 17.15 -21.94
C HIS A 75 -13.59 17.10 -20.89
N PHE A 76 -13.27 16.64 -19.68
CA PHE A 76 -14.22 16.58 -18.58
C PHE A 76 -14.76 17.96 -18.21
N PHE A 77 -13.89 18.95 -17.98
CA PHE A 77 -14.31 20.28 -17.56
C PHE A 77 -14.98 21.09 -18.68
N LEU A 78 -14.63 20.85 -19.94
CA LEU A 78 -15.39 21.37 -21.07
C LEU A 78 -16.84 20.83 -21.04
N ALA A 79 -17.00 19.51 -20.89
CA ALA A 79 -18.31 18.87 -20.83
C ALA A 79 -19.14 19.39 -19.64
N TYR A 80 -18.52 19.51 -18.46
CA TYR A 80 -19.14 20.07 -17.27
C TYR A 80 -19.57 21.52 -17.46
N THR A 81 -18.73 22.35 -18.08
CA THR A 81 -19.04 23.77 -18.33
C THR A 81 -20.27 23.91 -19.25
N VAL A 82 -20.33 23.12 -20.33
CA VAL A 82 -21.49 23.11 -21.24
C VAL A 82 -22.74 22.60 -20.53
N HIS A 83 -22.60 21.57 -19.68
CA HIS A 83 -23.69 21.06 -18.85
C HIS A 83 -24.26 22.15 -17.93
N ALA A 84 -23.38 22.84 -17.19
CA ALA A 84 -23.77 23.92 -16.28
C ALA A 84 -24.51 25.05 -16.99
N ARG A 85 -24.08 25.40 -18.22
CA ARG A 85 -24.80 26.37 -19.07
C ARG A 85 -26.21 25.86 -19.41
N GLY A 86 -26.36 24.58 -19.74
CA GLY A 86 -27.65 23.96 -20.00
C GLY A 86 -28.59 24.05 -18.80
N VAL A 87 -28.09 23.70 -17.61
CA VAL A 87 -28.87 23.76 -16.35
C VAL A 87 -29.31 25.18 -16.02
N GLN A 88 -28.45 26.18 -16.24
CA GLN A 88 -28.74 27.60 -15.97
C GLN A 88 -29.57 28.29 -17.05
N SER A 89 -29.70 27.71 -18.25
CA SER A 89 -30.46 28.34 -19.33
C SER A 89 -31.96 28.34 -19.04
N THR A 90 -32.56 29.53 -19.17
CA THR A 90 -34.01 29.76 -19.06
C THR A 90 -34.73 29.60 -20.39
N ASP A 91 -34.00 29.57 -21.52
CA ASP A 91 -34.57 29.32 -22.84
C ASP A 91 -34.65 27.80 -23.09
N PRO A 92 -35.84 27.21 -23.30
CA PRO A 92 -35.97 25.76 -23.46
C PRO A 92 -35.20 25.20 -24.66
N GLY A 93 -35.12 25.94 -25.78
CA GLY A 93 -34.43 25.47 -26.98
C GLY A 93 -32.91 25.48 -26.82
N GLU A 94 -32.37 26.53 -26.19
CA GLU A 94 -30.96 26.61 -25.83
C GLU A 94 -30.58 25.58 -24.77
N ARG A 95 -31.42 25.42 -23.72
CA ARG A 95 -31.25 24.39 -22.70
C ARG A 95 -31.10 23.01 -23.30
N THR A 96 -32.05 22.59 -24.16
CA THR A 96 -31.98 21.28 -24.83
C THR A 96 -30.72 21.14 -25.68
N ARG A 97 -30.37 22.16 -26.47
CA ARG A 97 -29.17 22.12 -27.32
C ARG A 97 -27.89 21.98 -26.49
N LEU A 98 -27.78 22.71 -25.38
CA LEU A 98 -26.62 22.65 -24.49
C LEU A 98 -26.51 21.31 -23.78
N LEU A 99 -27.63 20.76 -23.29
CA LEU A 99 -27.63 19.45 -22.63
C LEU A 99 -27.32 18.30 -23.61
N GLU A 100 -27.82 18.35 -24.85
CA GLU A 100 -27.42 17.41 -25.91
C GLU A 100 -25.93 17.50 -26.22
N GLY A 101 -25.39 18.72 -26.31
CA GLY A 101 -23.96 18.96 -26.50
C GLY A 101 -23.12 18.45 -25.30
N ALA A 102 -23.58 18.71 -24.08
CA ALA A 102 -22.95 18.24 -22.86
C ALA A 102 -22.91 16.70 -22.80
N LEU A 103 -24.01 16.03 -23.17
CA LEU A 103 -24.06 14.57 -23.25
C LEU A 103 -22.98 14.03 -24.19
N GLN A 104 -22.86 14.57 -25.41
CA GLN A 104 -21.83 14.14 -26.35
C GLN A 104 -20.41 14.38 -25.82
N LEU A 105 -20.18 15.50 -25.14
CA LEU A 105 -18.89 15.81 -24.52
C LEU A 105 -18.58 14.90 -23.34
N HIS A 106 -19.56 14.57 -22.49
CA HIS A 106 -19.39 13.60 -21.38
C HIS A 106 -19.07 12.20 -21.91
N LEU A 107 -19.72 11.77 -23.00
CA LEU A 107 -19.41 10.49 -23.64
C LEU A 107 -18.03 10.47 -24.30
N ARG A 108 -17.54 11.63 -24.77
CA ARG A 108 -16.16 11.75 -25.23
C ARG A 108 -15.18 11.69 -24.05
N ALA A 109 -15.49 12.40 -22.96
CA ALA A 109 -14.68 12.37 -21.74
C ALA A 109 -14.62 10.97 -21.12
N SER A 110 -15.68 10.17 -21.23
CA SER A 110 -15.70 8.80 -20.70
C SER A 110 -14.77 7.82 -21.43
N ALA A 111 -14.15 8.22 -22.54
CA ALA A 111 -13.07 7.46 -23.15
C ALA A 111 -11.80 7.44 -22.27
N TYR A 112 -11.62 8.44 -21.40
CA TYR A 112 -10.45 8.58 -20.52
C TYR A 112 -10.73 7.95 -19.16
N GLN A 113 -9.88 7.01 -18.74
CA GLN A 113 -10.19 6.15 -17.60
C GLN A 113 -10.20 6.88 -16.25
N SER A 114 -9.40 7.93 -16.07
CA SER A 114 -9.30 8.73 -14.83
C SER A 114 -10.60 9.50 -14.51
N VAL A 115 -11.43 9.75 -15.51
CA VAL A 115 -12.68 10.52 -15.38
C VAL A 115 -13.93 9.73 -15.79
N ARG A 116 -13.75 8.47 -16.19
CA ARG A 116 -14.77 7.64 -16.86
C ARG A 116 -16.05 7.48 -16.05
N ALA A 117 -15.92 7.12 -14.77
CA ALA A 117 -17.05 6.90 -13.87
C ALA A 117 -17.90 8.17 -13.74
N THR A 118 -17.26 9.30 -13.43
CA THR A 118 -17.90 10.60 -13.25
C THR A 118 -18.46 11.17 -14.56
N ALA A 119 -17.79 10.92 -15.69
CA ALA A 119 -18.27 11.29 -17.01
C ALA A 119 -19.57 10.53 -17.37
N PHE A 120 -19.65 9.23 -17.08
CA PHE A 120 -20.90 8.47 -17.23
C PHE A 120 -22.00 8.95 -16.28
N TYR A 121 -21.66 9.29 -15.03
CA TYR A 121 -22.62 9.90 -14.11
C TYR A 121 -23.19 11.22 -14.64
N ASN A 122 -22.34 12.11 -15.14
CA ASN A 122 -22.75 13.40 -15.71
C ASN A 122 -23.53 13.22 -17.02
N ALA A 123 -23.22 12.20 -17.82
CA ALA A 123 -24.03 11.80 -18.98
C ALA A 123 -25.43 11.35 -18.54
N ALA A 124 -25.54 10.57 -17.46
CA ALA A 124 -26.83 10.19 -16.90
C ALA A 124 -27.64 11.41 -16.43
N CYS A 125 -27.00 12.38 -15.77
CA CYS A 125 -27.63 13.64 -15.36
C CYS A 125 -28.15 14.43 -16.58
N ALA A 126 -27.36 14.53 -17.65
CA ALA A 126 -27.79 15.19 -18.88
C ALA A 126 -28.99 14.47 -19.52
N CYS A 127 -29.00 13.13 -19.54
CA CYS A 127 -30.14 12.34 -20.02
C CYS A 127 -31.40 12.54 -19.17
N ALA A 128 -31.29 12.55 -17.84
CA ALA A 128 -32.41 12.79 -16.94
C ALA A 128 -33.02 14.20 -17.16
N LEU A 129 -32.18 15.23 -17.27
CA LEU A 129 -32.60 16.60 -17.59
C LEU A 129 -33.24 16.75 -18.98
N LEU A 130 -32.89 15.87 -19.93
CA LEU A 130 -33.50 15.77 -21.26
C LEU A 130 -34.79 14.91 -21.28
N GLY A 131 -35.18 14.30 -20.16
CA GLY A 131 -36.32 13.38 -20.08
C GLY A 131 -36.08 12.03 -20.75
N ARG A 132 -34.81 11.61 -20.88
CA ARG A 132 -34.38 10.33 -21.46
C ARG A 132 -34.04 9.33 -20.35
N ASP A 133 -35.05 8.95 -19.57
CA ASP A 133 -34.85 8.18 -18.32
C ASP A 133 -34.18 6.81 -18.56
N ASP A 134 -34.51 6.12 -19.67
CA ASP A 134 -33.90 4.83 -20.00
C ASP A 134 -32.39 4.96 -20.27
N ASP A 135 -31.98 5.99 -21.01
CA ASP A 135 -30.56 6.29 -21.23
C ASP A 135 -29.88 6.76 -19.94
N ALA A 136 -30.58 7.53 -19.11
CA ALA A 136 -30.07 7.95 -17.82
C ALA A 136 -29.73 6.74 -16.94
N PHE A 137 -30.62 5.75 -16.87
CA PHE A 137 -30.35 4.51 -16.14
C PHE A 137 -29.24 3.66 -16.74
N ARG A 138 -29.14 3.58 -18.07
CA ARG A 138 -28.04 2.89 -18.74
C ARG A 138 -26.69 3.54 -18.43
N TYR A 139 -26.63 4.87 -18.36
CA TYR A 139 -25.39 5.57 -18.00
C TYR A 139 -25.10 5.56 -16.51
N LEU A 140 -26.11 5.50 -15.63
CA LEU A 140 -25.89 5.20 -14.22
C LEU A 140 -25.26 3.83 -14.04
N GLU A 141 -25.75 2.80 -14.73
CA GLU A 141 -25.15 1.45 -14.71
C GLU A 141 -23.68 1.48 -15.13
N LEU A 142 -23.36 2.11 -16.25
CA LEU A 142 -21.98 2.31 -16.69
C LEU A 142 -21.15 3.12 -15.69
N ALA A 143 -21.71 4.14 -15.03
CA ALA A 143 -20.98 4.91 -14.02
C ALA A 143 -20.58 4.02 -12.83
N PHE A 144 -21.52 3.21 -12.33
CA PHE A 144 -21.28 2.29 -11.22
C PHE A 144 -20.32 1.15 -11.58
N GLU A 145 -20.46 0.55 -12.76
CA GLU A 145 -19.53 -0.48 -13.26
C GLU A 145 -18.10 0.05 -13.39
N ASN A 146 -17.93 1.37 -13.56
CA ASN A 146 -16.63 2.01 -13.66
C ASN A 146 -16.17 2.68 -12.35
N GLY A 147 -16.80 2.36 -11.21
CA GLY A 147 -16.32 2.78 -9.88
C GLY A 147 -16.94 4.07 -9.32
N PHE A 148 -18.12 4.50 -9.79
CA PHE A 148 -18.81 5.64 -9.18
C PHE A 148 -19.40 5.27 -7.80
N GLU A 149 -18.86 5.81 -6.71
CA GLU A 149 -19.23 5.39 -5.33
C GLU A 149 -20.24 6.31 -4.62
N SER A 150 -20.52 7.46 -5.22
CA SER A 150 -21.22 8.60 -4.60
C SER A 150 -22.75 8.43 -4.50
N ARG A 151 -23.20 7.36 -3.81
CA ARG A 151 -24.61 6.94 -3.72
C ARG A 151 -25.52 7.89 -2.94
N ARG A 152 -24.95 8.61 -1.97
CA ARG A 152 -25.66 9.63 -1.19
C ARG A 152 -26.11 10.81 -2.08
N PHE A 153 -25.40 11.06 -3.17
CA PHE A 153 -25.70 12.12 -4.12
C PHE A 153 -26.90 11.78 -5.01
N LEU A 154 -27.07 10.52 -5.44
CA LEU A 154 -28.22 10.09 -6.24
C LEU A 154 -29.56 10.50 -5.63
N ARG A 155 -29.70 10.49 -4.29
CA ARG A 155 -30.94 10.86 -3.60
C ARG A 155 -31.20 12.37 -3.54
N LYS A 156 -30.16 13.18 -3.72
CA LYS A 156 -30.21 14.63 -3.50
C LYS A 156 -29.88 15.44 -4.75
N ASP A 157 -29.42 14.80 -5.80
CA ASP A 157 -29.03 15.46 -7.04
C ASP A 157 -30.27 16.03 -7.75
N PRO A 158 -30.37 17.37 -7.91
CA PRO A 158 -31.46 18.00 -8.64
C PRO A 158 -31.55 17.55 -10.10
N ASP A 159 -30.44 17.18 -10.73
CA ASP A 159 -30.41 16.78 -12.13
C ASP A 159 -31.05 15.40 -12.34
N LEU A 160 -31.11 14.58 -11.30
CA LEU A 160 -31.77 13.28 -11.27
C LEU A 160 -33.17 13.34 -10.62
N ALA A 161 -33.74 14.53 -10.44
CA ALA A 161 -35.03 14.70 -9.78
C ALA A 161 -36.16 13.91 -10.47
N SER A 162 -36.12 13.77 -11.80
CA SER A 162 -37.12 12.99 -12.56
C SER A 162 -37.08 11.50 -12.22
N LEU A 163 -35.93 10.98 -11.79
CA LEU A 163 -35.72 9.55 -11.52
C LEU A 163 -36.08 9.13 -10.09
N GLN A 164 -36.29 10.07 -9.17
CA GLN A 164 -36.45 9.78 -7.72
C GLN A 164 -37.68 8.90 -7.41
N GLY A 165 -38.70 8.93 -8.26
CA GLY A 165 -39.90 8.09 -8.13
C GLY A 165 -39.81 6.74 -8.86
N ASP A 166 -38.75 6.51 -9.64
CA ASP A 166 -38.62 5.31 -10.47
C ASP A 166 -38.01 4.15 -9.64
N PRO A 167 -38.68 2.98 -9.55
CA PRO A 167 -38.17 1.82 -8.81
C PRO A 167 -36.81 1.31 -9.28
N ARG A 168 -36.39 1.60 -10.52
CA ARG A 168 -35.06 1.24 -11.03
C ARG A 168 -33.95 1.98 -10.29
N LEU A 169 -34.21 3.21 -9.82
CA LEU A 169 -33.28 3.95 -8.98
C LEU A 169 -32.99 3.21 -7.68
N LEU A 170 -33.96 2.46 -7.16
CA LEU A 170 -33.75 1.61 -5.98
C LEU A 170 -32.66 0.57 -6.21
N ARG A 171 -32.40 0.07 -7.42
CA ARG A 171 -31.30 -0.90 -7.64
C ARG A 171 -29.93 -0.28 -7.37
N PHE A 172 -29.75 0.99 -7.69
CA PHE A 172 -28.54 1.75 -7.41
C PHE A 172 -28.45 2.20 -5.94
N LEU A 173 -29.61 2.31 -5.26
CA LEU A 173 -29.71 2.68 -3.85
C LEU A 173 -29.77 1.47 -2.89
N ALA A 174 -30.14 0.28 -3.37
CA ALA A 174 -30.45 -0.92 -2.60
C ALA A 174 -29.52 -2.10 -2.91
N THR A 175 -28.63 -1.97 -3.89
CA THR A 175 -27.41 -2.76 -3.84
C THR A 175 -26.55 -2.10 -2.77
N GLU A 176 -26.51 -2.65 -1.56
CA GLU A 176 -25.23 -2.61 -0.85
C GLU A 176 -24.20 -3.11 -1.88
N SER A 177 -23.25 -2.26 -2.26
CA SER A 177 -21.92 -2.81 -2.48
C SER A 177 -21.69 -3.51 -1.16
N HIS A 178 -21.75 -4.84 -1.14
CA HIS A 178 -21.36 -5.56 0.05
C HIS A 178 -19.90 -5.19 0.20
N SER A 179 -19.64 -4.13 0.97
CA SER A 179 -18.31 -3.74 1.35
C SER A 179 -17.62 -5.04 1.74
N PRO A 180 -16.42 -5.31 1.21
CA PRO A 180 -15.69 -6.50 1.59
C PRO A 180 -15.37 -6.48 3.10
N PHE A 181 -15.72 -5.41 3.81
CA PHE A 181 -15.53 -5.22 5.23
C PHE A 181 -16.84 -5.03 6.01
N GLU A 182 -16.80 -5.40 7.29
CA GLU A 182 -17.82 -5.03 8.26
C GLU A 182 -17.72 -3.56 8.65
N GLY A 183 -18.86 -2.88 8.73
CA GLY A 183 -18.93 -1.46 9.06
C GLY A 183 -18.56 -0.55 7.91
N GLU A 184 -18.41 0.74 8.22
CA GLU A 184 -17.94 1.74 7.27
C GLU A 184 -16.41 1.70 7.21
N VAL A 185 -15.90 1.19 6.09
CA VAL A 185 -14.47 1.18 5.75
C VAL A 185 -14.33 1.88 4.42
N ARG A 186 -13.55 2.97 4.40
CA ARG A 186 -13.23 3.70 3.18
C ARG A 186 -12.01 3.03 2.55
N ILE A 187 -12.20 2.52 1.34
CA ILE A 187 -11.13 1.94 0.53
C ILE A 187 -10.61 3.08 -0.35
N LEU A 188 -9.32 3.39 -0.24
CA LEU A 188 -8.68 4.35 -1.13
C LEU A 188 -8.31 3.65 -2.44
N PHE A 189 -7.64 2.51 -2.34
CA PHE A 189 -7.22 1.71 -3.49
C PHE A 189 -7.39 0.21 -3.25
N SER A 190 -7.57 -0.54 -4.33
CA SER A 190 -7.53 -2.00 -4.32
C SER A 190 -6.74 -2.53 -5.49
N PHE A 191 -5.82 -3.46 -5.22
CA PHE A 191 -4.92 -4.05 -6.20
C PHE A 191 -5.09 -5.57 -6.22
N GLU A 192 -5.13 -6.15 -7.41
CA GLU A 192 -5.36 -7.58 -7.59
C GLU A 192 -4.18 -8.25 -8.28
N GLY A 193 -3.85 -9.46 -7.85
CA GLY A 193 -2.87 -10.30 -8.53
C GLY A 193 -3.35 -10.72 -9.92
N GLU A 194 -2.42 -10.80 -10.86
CA GLU A 194 -2.74 -11.02 -12.27
C GLU A 194 -3.22 -12.45 -12.57
N ALA A 195 -2.67 -13.47 -11.89
CA ALA A 195 -2.98 -14.87 -12.18
C ALA A 195 -2.88 -15.78 -10.95
N ALA A 196 -3.56 -16.93 -11.03
CA ALA A 196 -3.53 -17.96 -9.99
C ALA A 196 -2.10 -18.40 -9.65
N GLY A 197 -1.77 -18.39 -8.36
CA GLY A 197 -0.48 -18.80 -7.82
C GLY A 197 0.59 -17.73 -7.81
N ASP A 198 0.32 -16.51 -8.30
CA ASP A 198 1.28 -15.38 -8.24
C ASP A 198 1.60 -14.98 -6.80
N GLN A 199 0.63 -15.13 -5.90
CA GLN A 199 0.65 -14.70 -4.50
C GLN A 199 0.97 -13.21 -4.33
N PHE A 200 0.33 -12.36 -5.15
CA PHE A 200 0.40 -10.90 -5.02
C PHE A 200 -0.04 -10.45 -3.63
N GLY A 201 0.74 -9.57 -2.99
CA GLY A 201 0.53 -9.23 -1.59
C GLY A 201 1.33 -10.10 -0.62
N TRP A 202 2.28 -10.91 -1.11
CA TRP A 202 3.20 -11.67 -0.26
C TRP A 202 4.00 -10.75 0.66
N SER A 203 4.49 -9.64 0.10
CA SER A 203 4.99 -8.51 0.87
C SER A 203 4.29 -7.23 0.44
N GLY A 204 3.89 -6.40 1.41
CA GLY A 204 3.39 -5.03 1.22
C GLY A 204 4.11 -4.08 2.17
N ARG A 205 4.76 -3.03 1.64
CA ARG A 205 5.53 -2.05 2.43
C ARG A 205 5.22 -0.62 2.01
N ASN A 206 5.45 0.30 2.94
CA ASN A 206 5.65 1.71 2.61
C ASN A 206 6.96 1.80 1.81
N ALA A 207 6.88 2.35 0.61
CA ALA A 207 8.01 2.47 -0.31
C ALA A 207 8.82 3.76 -0.08
N GLY A 208 8.32 4.69 0.74
CA GLY A 208 8.80 6.06 0.77
C GLY A 208 8.24 6.86 -0.42
N ASP A 209 8.78 8.04 -0.68
CA ASP A 209 8.33 8.89 -1.80
C ASP A 209 9.16 8.56 -3.06
N CYS A 210 8.65 7.69 -3.94
CA CYS A 210 9.35 7.25 -5.15
C CYS A 210 9.12 8.20 -6.34
N ASP A 211 7.95 8.86 -6.39
CA ASP A 211 7.57 9.77 -7.48
C ASP A 211 7.83 11.28 -7.19
N GLY A 212 8.32 11.61 -5.99
CA GLY A 212 8.77 12.93 -5.57
C GLY A 212 7.61 13.92 -5.36
N ASP A 213 6.39 13.44 -5.12
CA ASP A 213 5.20 14.27 -4.92
C ASP A 213 4.97 14.65 -3.44
N GLY A 214 5.78 14.10 -2.52
CA GLY A 214 5.72 14.33 -1.08
C GLY A 214 4.74 13.42 -0.33
N ILE A 215 4.11 12.46 -1.00
CA ILE A 215 3.22 11.45 -0.43
C ILE A 215 3.94 10.09 -0.49
N SER A 216 3.79 9.27 0.55
CA SER A 216 4.43 7.95 0.56
C SER A 216 3.77 6.99 -0.43
N ASP A 217 4.58 6.35 -1.25
CA ASP A 217 4.22 5.30 -2.17
C ASP A 217 4.21 3.92 -1.50
N LEU A 218 3.76 2.92 -2.25
CA LEU A 218 3.64 1.57 -1.74
C LEU A 218 4.20 0.53 -2.70
N VAL A 219 4.86 -0.47 -2.13
CA VAL A 219 5.43 -1.58 -2.89
C VAL A 219 4.76 -2.90 -2.49
N VAL A 220 4.36 -3.68 -3.50
CA VAL A 220 3.71 -4.98 -3.33
C VAL A 220 4.41 -6.04 -4.17
N SER A 221 4.57 -7.25 -3.64
CA SER A 221 5.26 -8.34 -4.35
C SER A 221 4.37 -9.55 -4.66
N ALA A 222 4.72 -10.23 -5.76
CA ALA A 222 4.16 -11.50 -6.22
C ALA A 222 5.33 -12.48 -6.56
N PRO A 223 6.01 -13.04 -5.55
CA PRO A 223 7.27 -13.77 -5.75
C PRO A 223 7.13 -15.09 -6.51
N PHE A 224 5.90 -15.61 -6.63
CA PHE A 224 5.63 -16.85 -7.35
C PHE A 224 5.09 -16.62 -8.76
N LYS A 225 5.05 -15.36 -9.20
CA LYS A 225 4.67 -15.02 -10.56
C LYS A 225 5.54 -15.78 -11.57
N ARG A 226 4.85 -16.46 -12.49
CA ARG A 226 5.50 -17.17 -13.59
C ARG A 226 5.91 -16.17 -14.65
N GLY A 227 7.21 -16.08 -14.93
CA GLY A 227 7.73 -15.34 -16.09
C GLY A 227 7.62 -16.18 -17.36
N ARG A 228 8.65 -16.14 -18.21
CA ARG A 228 8.82 -17.09 -19.34
C ARG A 228 9.25 -18.49 -18.87
N GLY A 229 8.55 -19.07 -17.89
CA GLY A 229 8.86 -20.40 -17.33
C GLY A 229 8.63 -20.51 -15.82
N ALA A 230 9.69 -20.82 -15.07
CA ALA A 230 9.68 -20.96 -13.60
C ALA A 230 9.32 -19.65 -12.89
N ASN A 231 9.04 -19.75 -11.58
CA ASN A 231 8.66 -18.62 -10.71
C ASN A 231 9.74 -17.53 -10.74
N ALA A 232 9.50 -16.50 -11.53
CA ALA A 232 10.42 -15.38 -11.70
C ALA A 232 10.31 -14.42 -10.53
N GLY A 233 9.08 -14.25 -10.02
CA GLY A 233 8.72 -13.22 -9.07
C GLY A 233 8.60 -11.85 -9.72
N LYS A 234 7.77 -10.99 -9.15
CA LYS A 234 7.54 -9.63 -9.62
C LYS A 234 7.27 -8.70 -8.44
N VAL A 235 7.75 -7.47 -8.56
CA VAL A 235 7.53 -6.37 -7.62
C VAL A 235 6.84 -5.23 -8.36
N TYR A 236 5.90 -4.58 -7.70
CA TYR A 236 5.08 -3.50 -8.22
C TYR A 236 5.19 -2.32 -7.25
N VAL A 237 5.41 -1.13 -7.77
CA VAL A 237 5.40 0.12 -6.99
C VAL A 237 4.24 0.97 -7.49
N PHE A 238 3.38 1.40 -6.58
CA PHE A 238 2.22 2.22 -6.87
C PHE A 238 2.31 3.55 -6.14
N SER A 239 1.83 4.60 -6.79
CA SER A 239 1.75 5.94 -6.23
C SER A 239 0.76 5.96 -5.06
N GLY A 240 1.16 6.53 -3.92
CA GLY A 240 0.30 6.69 -2.76
C GLY A 240 -0.81 7.71 -2.98
N ALA A 241 -0.54 8.75 -3.76
CA ALA A 241 -1.50 9.82 -4.04
C ALA A 241 -2.62 9.37 -5.00
N SER A 242 -2.29 8.49 -5.95
CA SER A 242 -3.16 8.20 -7.09
C SER A 242 -3.55 6.73 -7.24
N GLY A 243 -2.79 5.81 -6.66
CA GLY A 243 -2.90 4.38 -6.88
C GLY A 243 -2.42 3.92 -8.27
N GLU A 244 -1.81 4.80 -9.07
CA GLU A 244 -1.23 4.41 -10.36
C GLU A 244 0.00 3.52 -10.18
N LEU A 245 0.22 2.60 -11.10
CA LEU A 245 1.48 1.85 -11.16
C LEU A 245 2.59 2.79 -11.65
N LEU A 246 3.57 3.07 -10.80
CA LEU A 246 4.75 3.85 -11.15
C LEU A 246 5.70 3.02 -12.00
N PHE A 247 6.08 1.83 -11.51
CA PHE A 247 6.84 0.86 -12.27
C PHE A 247 6.66 -0.57 -11.74
N GLU A 248 7.10 -1.53 -12.53
CA GLU A 248 7.15 -2.93 -12.14
C GLU A 248 8.47 -3.59 -12.55
N ARG A 249 8.91 -4.58 -11.76
CA ARG A 249 10.11 -5.35 -12.04
C ARG A 249 9.84 -6.84 -11.98
N ILE A 250 10.05 -7.52 -13.10
CA ILE A 250 10.02 -8.99 -13.15
C ILE A 250 11.42 -9.59 -12.99
N GLY A 251 11.52 -10.66 -12.20
CA GLY A 251 12.74 -11.41 -12.01
C GLY A 251 13.12 -12.30 -13.21
N THR A 252 14.26 -12.95 -13.10
CA THR A 252 14.62 -14.04 -14.03
C THR A 252 13.92 -15.34 -13.60
N PRO A 253 13.59 -16.27 -14.51
CA PRO A 253 12.91 -17.52 -14.14
C PRO A 253 13.62 -18.27 -12.99
N GLY A 254 12.87 -18.61 -11.94
CA GLY A 254 13.37 -19.29 -10.75
C GLY A 254 14.00 -18.37 -9.69
N ALA A 255 14.07 -17.06 -9.92
CA ALA A 255 14.71 -16.14 -8.99
C ALA A 255 13.88 -15.83 -7.74
N TYR A 256 12.55 -15.96 -7.80
CA TYR A 256 11.62 -15.53 -6.76
C TYR A 256 11.85 -14.08 -6.32
N LEU A 257 11.99 -13.17 -7.29
CA LEU A 257 12.13 -11.75 -6.98
C LEU A 257 10.93 -11.27 -6.16
N GLY A 258 11.20 -10.57 -5.06
CA GLY A 258 10.17 -10.01 -4.18
C GLY A 258 9.80 -10.90 -3.00
N ILE A 259 10.58 -11.96 -2.71
CA ILE A 259 10.43 -12.72 -1.45
C ILE A 259 10.73 -11.84 -0.23
N GLY A 260 11.75 -10.98 -0.34
CA GLY A 260 11.99 -9.85 0.56
C GLY A 260 11.92 -8.55 -0.25
N VAL A 261 11.21 -7.56 0.27
CA VAL A 261 11.08 -6.22 -0.33
C VAL A 261 10.99 -5.22 0.82
N GLU A 262 11.68 -4.08 0.68
CA GLU A 262 11.61 -2.93 1.59
C GLU A 262 12.03 -1.66 0.84
N SER A 263 11.66 -0.48 1.35
CA SER A 263 12.38 0.75 0.99
C SER A 263 13.80 0.70 1.56
N VAL A 264 14.77 1.19 0.81
CA VAL A 264 16.14 1.41 1.31
C VAL A 264 16.41 2.89 1.58
N GLY A 265 15.50 3.79 1.21
CA GLY A 265 15.75 5.23 1.16
C GLY A 265 16.41 5.64 -0.16
N ASP A 266 16.70 6.93 -0.32
CA ASP A 266 17.35 7.51 -1.50
C ASP A 266 18.85 7.14 -1.60
N VAL A 267 19.18 6.09 -2.35
CA VAL A 267 20.55 5.56 -2.48
C VAL A 267 21.35 6.29 -3.57
N ASN A 268 20.67 6.86 -4.56
CA ASN A 268 21.32 7.59 -5.66
C ASN A 268 21.35 9.13 -5.46
N ALA A 269 20.81 9.62 -4.35
CA ALA A 269 20.69 11.02 -3.97
C ALA A 269 19.90 11.88 -4.99
N ASP A 270 18.87 11.30 -5.62
CA ASP A 270 18.01 12.01 -6.57
C ASP A 270 16.76 12.66 -5.94
N GLY A 271 16.58 12.49 -4.64
CA GLY A 271 15.47 12.99 -3.84
C GLY A 271 14.26 12.07 -3.79
N ARG A 272 14.36 10.83 -4.28
CA ARG A 272 13.30 9.82 -4.27
C ARG A 272 13.78 8.56 -3.56
N ASP A 273 12.89 7.91 -2.82
CA ASP A 273 13.24 6.68 -2.11
C ASP A 273 13.36 5.49 -3.07
N ASP A 274 14.37 4.64 -2.85
CA ASP A 274 14.67 3.49 -3.68
C ASP A 274 14.17 2.16 -3.07
N ILE A 275 14.04 1.14 -3.91
CA ILE A 275 13.47 -0.15 -3.54
C ILE A 275 14.52 -1.25 -3.49
N LEU A 276 14.62 -1.92 -2.34
CA LEU A 276 15.47 -3.08 -2.14
C LEU A 276 14.66 -4.37 -2.32
N CYS A 277 15.11 -5.23 -3.23
CA CYS A 277 14.44 -6.47 -3.59
C CYS A 277 15.36 -7.68 -3.46
N GLY A 278 14.91 -8.68 -2.71
CA GLY A 278 15.55 -10.00 -2.61
C GLY A 278 15.04 -10.99 -3.66
N ALA A 279 15.96 -11.81 -4.19
CA ALA A 279 15.68 -12.86 -5.16
C ALA A 279 16.45 -14.16 -4.79
N PRO A 280 16.03 -14.85 -3.71
CA PRO A 280 16.81 -15.91 -3.08
C PRO A 280 16.97 -17.19 -3.91
N GLY A 281 16.18 -17.40 -4.98
CA GLY A 281 16.37 -18.55 -5.88
C GLY A 281 17.38 -18.34 -7.00
N SER A 282 17.98 -17.16 -7.08
CA SER A 282 18.98 -16.84 -8.11
C SER A 282 20.26 -17.66 -7.91
N GLY A 283 20.92 -18.08 -9.00
CA GLY A 283 22.24 -18.72 -8.93
C GLY A 283 22.27 -20.03 -8.15
N SER A 284 21.35 -20.97 -8.43
CA SER A 284 21.20 -22.23 -7.68
C SER A 284 20.91 -22.00 -6.19
N ASP A 285 19.89 -21.20 -5.91
CA ASP A 285 19.51 -20.81 -4.55
C ASP A 285 20.62 -20.10 -3.75
N ALA A 286 21.68 -19.61 -4.41
CA ALA A 286 22.66 -18.74 -3.77
C ALA A 286 22.02 -17.43 -3.31
N GLY A 287 21.13 -16.90 -4.16
CA GLY A 287 20.39 -15.69 -3.93
C GLY A 287 21.14 -14.42 -4.31
N ARG A 288 20.38 -13.33 -4.47
CA ARG A 288 20.88 -11.98 -4.75
C ARG A 288 19.93 -10.93 -4.19
N VAL A 289 20.41 -9.70 -4.09
CA VAL A 289 19.58 -8.51 -3.89
C VAL A 289 19.82 -7.48 -4.99
N LEU A 290 18.79 -6.68 -5.27
CA LEU A 290 18.80 -5.58 -6.23
C LEU A 290 18.34 -4.32 -5.49
N VAL A 291 19.03 -3.20 -5.72
CA VAL A 291 18.49 -1.87 -5.43
C VAL A 291 17.97 -1.30 -6.75
N LEU A 292 16.70 -0.89 -6.76
CA LEU A 292 16.01 -0.36 -7.92
C LEU A 292 15.66 1.10 -7.65
N SER A 293 15.87 1.96 -8.64
CA SER A 293 15.53 3.38 -8.54
C SER A 293 14.03 3.56 -8.32
N GLY A 294 13.64 4.38 -7.36
CA GLY A 294 12.23 4.78 -7.16
C GLY A 294 11.63 5.49 -8.38
N ALA A 295 12.44 6.23 -9.13
CA ALA A 295 11.97 7.04 -10.25
C ALA A 295 11.48 6.21 -11.45
N ASP A 296 12.11 5.08 -11.75
CA ASP A 296 11.82 4.32 -12.98
C ASP A 296 12.02 2.80 -12.89
N GLY A 297 12.42 2.27 -11.72
CA GLY A 297 12.71 0.86 -11.52
C GLY A 297 13.98 0.36 -12.23
N SER A 298 14.84 1.26 -12.72
CA SER A 298 16.16 0.94 -13.23
C SER A 298 17.04 0.39 -12.10
N LYS A 299 18.01 -0.45 -12.45
CA LYS A 299 18.86 -1.12 -11.46
C LYS A 299 20.02 -0.20 -11.08
N LEU A 300 20.08 0.19 -9.81
CA LEU A 300 21.18 0.97 -9.23
C LEU A 300 22.32 0.06 -8.77
N LEU A 301 21.98 -1.00 -8.02
CA LEU A 301 22.95 -1.92 -7.42
C LEU A 301 22.50 -3.38 -7.54
N GLU A 302 23.47 -4.29 -7.59
CA GLU A 302 23.26 -5.74 -7.49
C GLU A 302 24.35 -6.38 -6.62
N VAL A 303 23.93 -7.18 -5.64
CA VAL A 303 24.85 -7.90 -4.74
C VAL A 303 24.56 -9.40 -4.79
N THR A 304 25.61 -10.21 -5.04
CA THR A 304 25.51 -11.67 -5.29
C THR A 304 26.54 -12.46 -4.47
N ILE A 305 26.68 -12.17 -3.18
CA ILE A 305 27.72 -12.80 -2.34
C ILE A 305 27.35 -14.18 -1.80
N GLY A 306 26.12 -14.65 -2.04
CA GLY A 306 25.64 -15.95 -1.55
C GLY A 306 26.38 -17.11 -2.22
N GLU A 307 26.59 -18.18 -1.46
CA GLU A 307 27.03 -19.47 -2.00
C GLU A 307 25.82 -20.35 -2.31
N GLU A 308 25.98 -21.38 -3.15
CA GLU A 308 24.89 -22.28 -3.55
C GLU A 308 24.07 -22.76 -2.34
N GLY A 309 22.76 -22.50 -2.37
CA GLY A 309 21.83 -22.86 -1.30
C GLY A 309 21.76 -21.90 -0.11
N ASP A 310 22.50 -20.79 -0.07
CA ASP A 310 22.48 -19.84 1.05
C ASP A 310 21.14 -19.09 1.21
N ARG A 311 20.38 -18.97 0.12
CA ARG A 311 19.15 -18.17 0.00
C ARG A 311 19.33 -16.73 0.43
N PHE A 312 20.44 -16.11 0.03
CA PHE A 312 20.71 -14.70 0.27
C PHE A 312 19.61 -13.82 -0.35
N GLY A 313 19.12 -12.82 0.41
CA GLY A 313 17.97 -12.01 0.00
C GLY A 313 16.62 -12.62 0.38
N THR A 314 16.57 -13.58 1.31
CA THR A 314 15.29 -14.10 1.83
C THR A 314 14.51 -13.00 2.56
N ARG A 315 15.20 -12.15 3.33
CA ARG A 315 14.65 -10.93 3.93
C ARG A 315 15.67 -9.81 3.80
N VAL A 316 15.16 -8.60 3.69
CA VAL A 316 15.93 -7.38 3.48
C VAL A 316 15.33 -6.28 4.35
N ALA A 317 16.14 -5.29 4.72
CA ALA A 317 15.69 -4.09 5.43
C ALA A 317 16.62 -2.92 5.13
N GLY A 318 16.07 -1.72 4.94
CA GLY A 318 16.82 -0.48 5.05
C GLY A 318 17.28 -0.26 6.50
N VAL A 319 18.43 0.37 6.67
CA VAL A 319 19.04 0.68 7.98
C VAL A 319 19.22 2.19 8.16
N GLY A 320 19.13 2.96 7.08
CA GLY A 320 19.67 4.33 7.01
C GLY A 320 21.19 4.30 6.89
N ASP A 321 21.83 5.47 6.95
CA ASP A 321 23.29 5.59 6.85
C ASP A 321 23.98 4.91 8.05
N ALA A 322 24.68 3.81 7.81
CA ALA A 322 25.30 3.01 8.86
C ALA A 322 26.84 3.10 8.86
N ASP A 323 27.45 3.63 7.81
CA ASP A 323 28.88 3.87 7.70
C ASP A 323 29.30 5.36 7.61
N ASP A 324 28.35 6.27 7.84
CA ASP A 324 28.50 7.74 7.88
C ASP A 324 28.91 8.33 6.51
N ASP A 325 28.48 7.73 5.40
CA ASP A 325 28.75 8.20 4.03
C ASP A 325 27.63 9.07 3.42
N ALA A 326 26.57 9.32 4.20
CA ALA A 326 25.33 10.02 3.84
C ALA A 326 24.44 9.31 2.81
N ILE A 327 24.72 8.05 2.47
CA ILE A 327 23.89 7.20 1.65
C ILE A 327 23.22 6.13 2.53
N PRO A 328 21.92 5.84 2.36
CA PRO A 328 21.26 4.80 3.14
C PRO A 328 21.80 3.38 2.87
N ASP A 329 22.02 2.63 3.95
CA ASP A 329 22.53 1.26 3.92
C ASP A 329 21.45 0.20 4.13
N PHE A 330 21.80 -1.06 3.87
CA PHE A 330 20.84 -2.15 3.96
C PHE A 330 21.38 -3.47 4.53
N LEU A 331 20.48 -4.18 5.21
CA LEU A 331 20.71 -5.47 5.85
C LEU A 331 20.02 -6.60 5.08
N VAL A 332 20.74 -7.71 4.86
CA VAL A 332 20.25 -8.84 4.08
C VAL A 332 20.40 -10.16 4.83
N GLY A 333 19.33 -10.95 4.91
CA GLY A 333 19.33 -12.28 5.49
C GLY A 333 19.67 -13.40 4.50
N ALA A 334 20.45 -14.38 4.96
CA ALA A 334 20.79 -15.64 4.28
C ALA A 334 20.61 -16.81 5.26
N PRO A 335 19.37 -17.24 5.54
CA PRO A 335 19.08 -18.19 6.61
C PRO A 335 19.66 -19.58 6.39
N GLN A 336 19.98 -19.94 5.14
CA GLN A 336 20.55 -21.24 4.80
C GLN A 336 22.07 -21.19 4.64
N SER A 337 22.69 -20.03 4.90
CA SER A 337 24.13 -19.87 4.73
C SER A 337 24.92 -20.84 5.60
N ASN A 338 25.81 -21.59 4.93
CA ASN A 338 26.51 -22.72 5.53
C ASN A 338 28.01 -22.53 5.72
N THR A 339 28.59 -21.48 5.13
CA THR A 339 30.02 -21.17 5.21
C THR A 339 30.32 -20.17 6.32
N PRO A 340 31.34 -20.37 7.20
CA PRO A 340 32.15 -21.59 7.32
C PRO A 340 31.35 -22.72 7.95
N ALA A 341 31.40 -23.91 7.31
CA ALA A 341 30.75 -25.19 7.62
C ALA A 341 30.03 -25.33 8.99
N ARG A 342 28.99 -24.53 9.20
CA ARG A 342 28.18 -24.56 10.42
C ARG A 342 26.70 -24.39 10.14
N ALA A 343 26.25 -24.07 8.91
CA ALA A 343 24.82 -23.97 8.57
C ALA A 343 24.00 -23.17 9.59
N THR A 344 24.59 -22.13 10.18
CA THR A 344 23.94 -21.34 11.23
C THR A 344 22.95 -20.34 10.66
N GLY A 345 23.05 -20.04 9.36
CA GLY A 345 22.49 -18.83 8.77
C GLY A 345 23.34 -17.59 9.10
N ARG A 346 23.17 -16.55 8.28
CA ARG A 346 23.89 -15.27 8.37
C ARG A 346 23.00 -14.07 8.01
N ALA A 347 23.41 -12.90 8.47
CA ALA A 347 22.94 -11.62 7.94
C ALA A 347 24.14 -10.73 7.57
N PHE A 348 23.97 -9.88 6.57
CA PHE A 348 25.04 -9.07 5.99
C PHE A 348 24.57 -7.62 5.85
N LEU A 349 25.35 -6.68 6.35
CA LEU A 349 25.13 -5.24 6.18
C LEU A 349 26.00 -4.75 5.02
N PHE A 350 25.43 -3.97 4.12
CA PHE A 350 26.10 -3.40 2.94
C PHE A 350 25.89 -1.91 2.86
N SER A 351 26.90 -1.22 2.33
CA SER A 351 26.77 0.18 1.95
C SER A 351 25.82 0.33 0.77
N GLY A 352 24.92 1.31 0.83
CA GLY A 352 24.08 1.69 -0.30
C GLY A 352 24.87 2.21 -1.50
N ALA A 353 25.95 2.94 -1.23
CA ALA A 353 26.70 3.69 -2.24
C ALA A 353 27.35 2.80 -3.32
N ASP A 354 27.90 1.64 -2.92
CA ASP A 354 28.65 0.75 -3.82
C ASP A 354 28.41 -0.74 -3.60
N GLY A 355 27.60 -1.11 -2.61
CA GLY A 355 27.33 -2.50 -2.24
C GLY A 355 28.50 -3.21 -1.58
N HIS A 356 29.51 -2.50 -1.10
CA HIS A 356 30.56 -3.12 -0.31
C HIS A 356 29.99 -3.60 1.03
N ARG A 357 30.52 -4.72 1.53
CA ARG A 357 30.05 -5.33 2.78
C ARG A 357 30.67 -4.62 3.98
N ILE A 358 29.84 -3.99 4.80
CA ILE A 358 30.23 -3.34 6.06
C ILE A 358 30.51 -4.40 7.14
N LEU A 359 29.58 -5.34 7.36
CA LEU A 359 29.74 -6.41 8.35
C LEU A 359 28.97 -7.69 8.03
N THR A 360 29.35 -8.77 8.72
CA THR A 360 28.64 -10.06 8.72
C THR A 360 28.24 -10.42 10.15
N LEU A 361 26.99 -10.83 10.33
CA LEU A 361 26.46 -11.40 11.55
C LEU A 361 26.23 -12.91 11.35
N GLU A 362 26.59 -13.71 12.35
CA GLU A 362 26.53 -15.17 12.29
C GLU A 362 25.60 -15.73 13.37
N GLY A 363 24.85 -16.78 13.02
CA GLY A 363 24.04 -17.52 13.99
C GLY A 363 24.87 -18.29 15.02
N GLU A 364 24.25 -18.64 16.15
CA GLU A 364 24.95 -19.29 17.27
C GLU A 364 25.30 -20.75 16.96
N ARG A 365 24.39 -21.50 16.32
CA ARG A 365 24.49 -22.95 16.14
C ARG A 365 23.97 -23.41 14.78
N ALA A 366 24.39 -24.61 14.41
CA ALA A 366 23.96 -25.25 13.17
C ALA A 366 22.45 -25.51 13.12
N GLY A 367 21.85 -25.08 12.01
CA GLY A 367 20.42 -25.18 11.73
C GLY A 367 19.56 -24.20 12.51
N ASP A 368 20.13 -23.11 13.03
CA ASP A 368 19.37 -22.03 13.71
C ASP A 368 18.55 -21.19 12.72
N GLU A 369 18.94 -21.19 11.44
CA GLU A 369 18.38 -20.34 10.38
C GLU A 369 18.52 -18.84 10.66
N PHE A 370 19.63 -18.40 11.24
CA PHE A 370 19.88 -16.98 11.50
C PHE A 370 19.84 -16.15 10.19
N GLY A 371 19.10 -15.04 10.20
CA GLY A 371 18.79 -14.29 8.97
C GLY A 371 17.45 -14.66 8.34
N SER A 372 16.59 -15.43 9.03
CA SER A 372 15.21 -15.69 8.57
C SER A 372 14.37 -14.41 8.48
N ALA A 373 14.66 -13.44 9.36
CA ALA A 373 14.09 -12.10 9.38
C ALA A 373 15.19 -11.09 9.69
N VAL A 374 15.06 -9.87 9.17
CA VAL A 374 15.98 -8.76 9.44
C VAL A 374 15.19 -7.45 9.57
N ALA A 375 15.67 -6.53 10.39
CA ALA A 375 15.19 -5.15 10.47
C ALA A 375 16.34 -4.21 10.82
N GLY A 376 16.24 -2.96 10.39
CA GLY A 376 17.18 -1.89 10.67
C GLY A 376 16.46 -0.60 11.01
N THR A 377 17.09 0.23 11.84
CA THR A 377 16.67 1.63 12.04
C THR A 377 17.83 2.43 12.65
N GLN A 378 17.79 3.74 12.48
CA GLN A 378 18.70 4.65 13.17
C GLN A 378 18.31 4.81 14.64
N SER A 379 19.30 5.04 15.50
CA SER A 379 19.06 5.35 16.91
C SER A 379 20.12 6.31 17.46
N PRO A 380 19.86 6.99 18.59
CA PRO A 380 20.83 7.91 19.19
C PRO A 380 22.18 7.25 19.54
N ASP A 381 22.20 5.94 19.80
CA ASP A 381 23.41 5.18 20.13
C ASP A 381 24.15 4.61 18.90
N GLY A 382 23.63 4.89 17.70
CA GLY A 382 24.02 4.29 16.42
C GLY A 382 22.96 3.33 15.85
N PRO A 383 23.13 2.85 14.61
CA PRO A 383 22.15 1.99 13.95
C PRO A 383 21.80 0.74 14.77
N LEU A 384 20.50 0.46 14.90
CA LEU A 384 19.97 -0.77 15.48
C LEU A 384 19.71 -1.80 14.39
N LEU A 385 20.15 -3.03 14.65
CA LEU A 385 19.96 -4.17 13.75
C LEU A 385 19.25 -5.28 14.51
N ALA A 386 18.16 -5.80 13.97
CA ALA A 386 17.50 -7.00 14.46
C ALA A 386 17.65 -8.15 13.46
N VAL A 387 17.93 -9.35 13.96
CA VAL A 387 18.00 -10.56 13.14
C VAL A 387 17.24 -11.70 13.81
N GLY A 388 16.32 -12.31 13.07
CA GLY A 388 15.57 -13.48 13.48
C GLY A 388 16.30 -14.78 13.12
N ALA A 389 16.10 -15.82 13.93
CA ALA A 389 16.60 -17.16 13.71
C ALA A 389 15.52 -18.17 14.09
N ALA A 390 14.80 -18.68 13.10
CA ALA A 390 13.55 -19.42 13.29
C ALA A 390 13.66 -20.69 14.15
N ASN A 391 14.84 -21.30 14.18
CA ASN A 391 15.10 -22.59 14.85
C ASN A 391 16.09 -22.47 16.01
N ALA A 392 16.44 -21.24 16.42
CA ALA A 392 17.33 -21.01 17.55
C ALA A 392 16.61 -21.17 18.90
N GLY A 393 17.39 -21.16 19.99
CA GLY A 393 16.87 -21.10 21.35
C GLY A 393 16.30 -22.42 21.90
N PRO A 394 15.71 -22.37 23.12
CA PRO A 394 15.14 -23.54 23.77
C PRO A 394 14.07 -24.20 22.90
N GLY A 395 14.15 -25.53 22.73
CA GLY A 395 13.18 -26.27 21.94
C GLY A 395 13.21 -26.00 20.42
N ARG A 396 14.15 -25.18 19.92
CA ARG A 396 14.18 -24.68 18.53
C ARG A 396 12.92 -23.89 18.15
N HIS A 397 12.39 -23.12 19.09
CA HIS A 397 11.17 -22.31 18.90
C HIS A 397 11.44 -20.90 18.37
N GLY A 398 12.69 -20.55 18.14
CA GLY A 398 13.09 -19.29 17.51
C GLY A 398 13.65 -18.26 18.50
N ARG A 399 14.44 -17.33 17.94
CA ARG A 399 15.00 -16.16 18.63
C ARG A 399 15.04 -14.94 17.73
N ALA A 400 15.03 -13.77 18.35
CA ALA A 400 15.47 -12.52 17.74
C ALA A 400 16.70 -12.00 18.47
N TYR A 401 17.66 -11.47 17.72
CA TYR A 401 18.91 -10.89 18.21
C TYR A 401 18.94 -9.43 17.85
N VAL A 402 19.27 -8.56 18.80
CA VAL A 402 19.40 -7.12 18.58
C VAL A 402 20.84 -6.69 18.81
N TYR A 403 21.34 -5.89 17.88
CA TYR A 403 22.68 -5.31 17.89
C TYR A 403 22.57 -3.79 17.77
N VAL A 404 23.55 -3.09 18.32
CA VAL A 404 23.81 -1.68 18.04
C VAL A 404 25.15 -1.56 17.33
N LEU A 405 25.17 -0.84 16.21
CA LEU A 405 26.39 -0.54 15.47
C LEU A 405 27.10 0.62 16.13
N SER A 406 28.37 0.42 16.51
CA SER A 406 29.16 1.46 17.19
C SER A 406 30.65 1.26 16.90
N GLY A 407 31.26 2.23 16.22
CA GLY A 407 32.66 2.17 15.80
C GLY A 407 32.93 1.04 14.80
N GLY A 408 32.07 0.90 13.79
CA GLY A 408 32.19 -0.12 12.72
C GLY A 408 31.99 -1.57 13.20
N LYS A 409 31.43 -1.78 14.39
CA LYS A 409 31.20 -3.11 14.97
C LYS A 409 29.79 -3.26 15.50
N ALA A 410 29.14 -4.37 15.16
CA ALA A 410 27.89 -4.76 15.79
C ALA A 410 28.14 -5.27 17.21
N LYS A 411 27.63 -4.56 18.21
CA LYS A 411 27.67 -4.96 19.63
C LYS A 411 26.31 -5.59 19.98
N PRO A 412 26.26 -6.83 20.50
CA PRO A 412 25.01 -7.41 20.97
C PRO A 412 24.39 -6.54 22.07
N ARG A 413 23.13 -6.18 21.90
CA ARG A 413 22.37 -5.38 22.87
C ARG A 413 21.49 -6.28 23.74
N PHE A 414 20.62 -7.08 23.13
CA PHE A 414 19.89 -8.14 23.81
C PHE A 414 19.45 -9.24 22.83
N ARG A 415 18.80 -10.28 23.35
CA ARG A 415 18.12 -11.30 22.54
C ARG A 415 16.81 -11.70 23.20
N LEU A 416 15.82 -12.01 22.38
CA LEU A 416 14.52 -12.54 22.78
C LEU A 416 14.43 -14.00 22.35
N SER A 417 13.96 -14.88 23.24
CA SER A 417 13.65 -16.27 22.90
C SER A 417 12.15 -16.48 22.99
N ALA A 418 11.62 -17.38 22.15
CA ALA A 418 10.25 -17.81 22.26
C ALA A 418 9.97 -18.39 23.65
N ASP A 419 8.74 -18.21 24.13
CA ASP A 419 8.29 -18.85 25.35
C ASP A 419 7.97 -20.34 25.14
N ARG A 420 7.48 -21.00 26.20
CA ARG A 420 7.14 -22.44 26.20
C ARG A 420 6.01 -22.84 25.25
N THR A 421 5.25 -21.87 24.74
CA THR A 421 4.15 -22.07 23.78
C THR A 421 4.54 -21.67 22.36
N GLY A 422 5.78 -21.24 22.17
CA GLY A 422 6.27 -20.77 20.89
C GLY A 422 6.50 -21.86 19.86
N ALA A 423 6.51 -21.43 18.60
CA ALA A 423 6.73 -22.30 17.47
C ALA A 423 7.91 -21.82 16.64
N HIS A 424 7.89 -20.56 16.18
CA HIS A 424 8.85 -20.02 15.21
C HIS A 424 9.03 -18.49 15.38
N LEU A 425 9.37 -18.04 16.59
CA LEU A 425 9.65 -16.62 16.86
C LEU A 425 10.75 -16.09 15.95
N GLY A 426 10.49 -14.95 15.29
CA GLY A 426 11.48 -14.27 14.45
C GLY A 426 11.73 -14.97 13.12
N ARG A 427 10.84 -15.86 12.68
CA ARG A 427 10.99 -16.55 11.39
C ARG A 427 10.74 -15.66 10.17
N MET A 428 9.83 -14.70 10.28
CA MET A 428 9.39 -13.94 9.10
C MET A 428 9.17 -12.45 9.38
N PHE A 429 8.56 -12.09 10.51
CA PHE A 429 8.25 -10.71 10.84
C PHE A 429 9.02 -10.26 12.08
N THR A 430 9.91 -9.30 11.87
CA THR A 430 10.70 -8.60 12.87
C THR A 430 10.90 -7.19 12.32
N SER A 431 10.72 -6.18 13.15
CA SER A 431 10.71 -4.78 12.75
C SER A 431 11.00 -3.88 13.95
N PHE A 432 11.30 -2.62 13.67
CA PHE A 432 11.26 -1.56 14.67
C PHE A 432 10.00 -0.72 14.41
N LEU A 433 9.19 -0.50 15.46
CA LEU A 433 7.88 0.17 15.32
C LEU A 433 7.96 1.69 15.29
N GLY A 434 9.07 2.25 15.78
CA GLY A 434 9.12 3.59 16.35
C GLY A 434 9.20 3.51 17.88
N ASP A 435 9.25 4.65 18.56
CA ASP A 435 9.37 4.73 20.02
C ASP A 435 8.00 4.56 20.67
N VAL A 436 7.77 3.45 21.35
CA VAL A 436 6.49 3.07 21.97
C VAL A 436 6.44 3.47 23.45
N ASP A 437 7.60 3.62 24.10
CA ASP A 437 7.70 3.93 25.53
C ASP A 437 8.21 5.34 25.85
N GLY A 438 8.59 6.12 24.83
CA GLY A 438 9.04 7.51 24.94
C GLY A 438 10.49 7.64 25.39
N ASP A 439 11.31 6.58 25.26
CA ASP A 439 12.70 6.58 25.71
C ASP A 439 13.72 7.15 24.71
N GLY A 440 13.24 7.55 23.53
CA GLY A 440 13.98 8.09 22.39
C GLY A 440 14.57 7.05 21.44
N THR A 441 14.25 5.76 21.63
CA THR A 441 14.78 4.65 20.84
C THR A 441 13.63 3.87 20.22
N SER A 442 13.72 3.51 18.94
CA SER A 442 12.67 2.67 18.35
C SER A 442 12.64 1.27 18.97
N ASP A 443 11.43 0.76 19.18
CA ASP A 443 11.18 -0.49 19.89
C ASP A 443 11.01 -1.68 18.96
N LEU A 444 11.47 -2.83 19.43
CA LEU A 444 11.50 -4.06 18.67
C LEU A 444 10.13 -4.74 18.70
N TYR A 445 9.57 -5.01 17.52
CA TYR A 445 8.47 -5.96 17.33
C TYR A 445 9.00 -7.29 16.80
N VAL A 446 8.54 -8.40 17.41
CA VAL A 446 8.84 -9.75 16.94
C VAL A 446 7.58 -10.59 16.94
N SER A 447 7.31 -11.24 15.81
CA SER A 447 6.18 -12.16 15.67
C SER A 447 6.57 -13.62 15.89
N ASP A 448 5.69 -14.33 16.58
CA ASP A 448 5.55 -15.78 16.59
C ASP A 448 4.11 -16.12 16.17
N TRP A 449 3.77 -15.84 14.92
CA TRP A 449 2.41 -16.00 14.38
C TRP A 449 1.91 -17.47 14.40
N GLU A 450 2.80 -18.44 14.59
CA GLU A 450 2.48 -19.87 14.77
C GLU A 450 2.41 -20.28 16.25
N ASN A 451 2.53 -19.35 17.19
CA ASN A 451 2.47 -19.61 18.64
C ASN A 451 1.17 -20.34 19.05
N ASN A 452 1.28 -21.26 20.00
CA ASN A 452 0.21 -22.19 20.37
C ASN A 452 -0.45 -21.88 21.73
N ALA A 453 -0.29 -20.66 22.26
CA ALA A 453 -0.74 -20.31 23.61
C ALA A 453 -2.23 -20.54 23.90
N ARG A 454 -3.10 -20.48 22.87
CA ARG A 454 -4.53 -20.79 22.99
C ARG A 454 -4.99 -21.88 22.00
N GLY A 455 -4.07 -22.77 21.62
CA GLY A 455 -4.26 -23.80 20.60
C GLY A 455 -3.45 -23.50 19.33
N ASP A 456 -3.44 -24.46 18.41
CA ASP A 456 -2.57 -24.44 17.23
C ASP A 456 -2.66 -23.14 16.43
N THR A 457 -1.52 -22.48 16.15
CA THR A 457 -1.47 -21.25 15.34
C THR A 457 -2.41 -20.15 15.86
N THR A 458 -2.47 -19.98 17.18
CA THR A 458 -3.15 -18.82 17.79
C THR A 458 -2.43 -17.53 17.39
N GLY A 459 -1.10 -17.57 17.44
CA GLY A 459 -0.24 -16.43 17.14
C GLY A 459 -0.04 -15.48 18.33
N ARG A 460 1.18 -14.93 18.42
CA ARG A 460 1.61 -14.01 19.48
C ARG A 460 2.65 -13.04 18.94
N ILE A 461 2.60 -11.80 19.43
CA ILE A 461 3.61 -10.77 19.17
C ILE A 461 4.24 -10.32 20.48
N TYR A 462 5.47 -9.84 20.40
CA TYR A 462 6.24 -9.33 21.51
C TYR A 462 6.81 -7.96 21.11
N VAL A 463 6.62 -6.96 21.96
CA VAL A 463 7.27 -5.65 21.86
C VAL A 463 8.26 -5.52 23.00
N ARG A 464 9.49 -5.09 22.68
CA ARG A 464 10.58 -4.89 23.63
C ARG A 464 11.22 -3.53 23.42
N SER A 465 11.58 -2.87 24.52
CA SER A 465 12.32 -1.60 24.46
C SER A 465 13.59 -1.78 23.63
N GLY A 466 13.77 -0.99 22.56
CA GLY A 466 14.96 -1.05 21.71
C GLY A 466 16.23 -0.67 22.44
N LYS A 467 16.08 0.15 23.49
CA LYS A 467 17.18 0.64 24.33
C LYS A 467 17.80 -0.45 25.19
N ASN A 468 16.98 -1.31 25.81
CA ASN A 468 17.45 -2.22 26.84
C ASN A 468 16.83 -3.63 26.81
N GLY A 469 15.82 -3.88 25.99
CA GLY A 469 15.16 -5.17 25.83
C GLY A 469 14.09 -5.49 26.87
N SER A 470 13.68 -4.54 27.71
CA SER A 470 12.57 -4.72 28.65
C SER A 470 11.27 -5.03 27.93
N GLU A 471 10.40 -5.80 28.56
CA GLU A 471 9.05 -6.07 28.04
C GLU A 471 8.18 -4.83 28.10
N LEU A 472 7.64 -4.43 26.95
CA LEU A 472 6.66 -3.35 26.82
C LEU A 472 5.25 -3.92 26.60
N LEU A 473 5.13 -4.85 25.64
CA LEU A 473 3.84 -5.45 25.29
C LEU A 473 4.01 -6.91 24.86
N THR A 474 3.01 -7.73 25.17
CA THR A 474 2.85 -9.08 24.62
C THR A 474 1.37 -9.31 24.30
N LEU A 475 1.02 -9.39 23.01
CA LEU A 475 -0.37 -9.66 22.58
C LEU A 475 -0.50 -11.07 22.03
N THR A 476 -1.60 -11.75 22.37
CA THR A 476 -1.91 -13.11 21.92
C THR A 476 -3.25 -13.12 21.20
N GLY A 477 -3.30 -13.77 20.04
CA GLY A 477 -4.53 -13.96 19.27
C GLY A 477 -5.67 -14.52 20.11
N SER A 478 -6.90 -14.14 19.78
CA SER A 478 -8.09 -14.52 20.55
C SER A 478 -8.48 -15.99 20.36
N HIS A 479 -8.16 -16.59 19.21
CA HIS A 479 -8.61 -17.93 18.82
C HIS A 479 -7.51 -18.75 18.15
N ALA A 480 -7.53 -20.07 18.37
CA ALA A 480 -6.69 -21.02 17.64
C ALA A 480 -6.94 -20.92 16.13
N GLY A 481 -5.89 -21.09 15.34
CA GLY A 481 -5.92 -21.06 13.89
C GLY A 481 -6.04 -19.67 13.27
N SER A 482 -6.16 -18.60 14.06
CA SER A 482 -6.31 -17.22 13.55
C SER A 482 -5.04 -16.65 12.93
N GLY A 483 -3.86 -17.13 13.35
CA GLY A 483 -2.56 -16.67 12.86
C GLY A 483 -2.25 -15.22 13.23
N PHE A 484 -2.64 -14.77 14.43
CA PHE A 484 -2.40 -13.41 14.91
C PHE A 484 -0.91 -13.05 14.92
N GLY A 485 -0.56 -11.85 14.47
CA GLY A 485 0.83 -11.38 14.43
C GLY A 485 1.48 -11.47 13.06
N SER A 486 0.71 -11.64 11.98
CA SER A 486 1.26 -11.63 10.63
C SER A 486 1.54 -10.20 10.18
N GLY A 487 2.72 -9.96 9.59
CA GLY A 487 3.17 -8.65 9.12
C GLY A 487 4.10 -7.89 10.09
N PRO A 488 4.63 -6.75 9.63
CA PRO A 488 5.66 -5.97 10.33
C PRO A 488 5.14 -5.17 11.53
N GLY A 489 3.84 -5.00 11.74
CA GLY A 489 3.34 -4.35 12.96
C GLY A 489 3.37 -2.82 12.97
N VAL A 490 4.07 -2.18 12.02
CA VAL A 490 4.34 -0.74 12.03
C VAL A 490 3.08 0.05 11.61
N ALA A 491 2.55 0.91 12.49
CA ALA A 491 1.40 1.74 12.19
C ALA A 491 1.70 3.25 12.14
N GLY A 492 2.72 3.74 12.86
CA GLY A 492 2.91 5.17 13.12
C GLY A 492 2.15 5.63 14.38
N ASP A 493 2.06 6.94 14.62
CA ASP A 493 1.31 7.53 15.75
C ASP A 493 -0.14 7.80 15.33
N LEU A 494 -1.08 7.00 15.81
CA LEU A 494 -2.48 7.02 15.36
C LEU A 494 -3.38 7.82 16.28
N ASP A 495 -3.04 7.91 17.57
CA ASP A 495 -3.81 8.66 18.55
C ASP A 495 -3.24 10.05 18.86
N GLY A 496 -2.09 10.39 18.26
CA GLY A 496 -1.45 11.70 18.32
C GLY A 496 -0.75 11.96 19.65
N ASP A 497 -0.40 10.92 20.41
CA ASP A 497 0.30 11.05 21.69
C ASP A 497 1.82 11.22 21.54
N GLY A 498 2.33 11.15 20.31
CA GLY A 498 3.73 11.26 19.96
C GLY A 498 4.52 9.95 20.07
N LEU A 499 3.85 8.83 20.38
CA LEU A 499 4.44 7.50 20.47
C LEU A 499 3.95 6.62 19.32
N ALA A 500 4.70 5.57 19.04
CA ALA A 500 4.36 4.64 17.98
C ALA A 500 3.26 3.65 18.41
N ASP A 501 2.33 3.43 17.49
CA ASP A 501 1.26 2.45 17.60
C ASP A 501 1.49 1.26 16.66
N LEU A 502 0.57 0.29 16.71
CA LEU A 502 0.78 -0.99 16.07
C LEU A 502 -0.46 -1.55 15.37
N VAL A 503 -0.22 -2.15 14.20
CA VAL A 503 -1.23 -2.75 13.33
C VAL A 503 -0.92 -4.23 13.12
N VAL A 504 -1.85 -5.11 13.49
CA VAL A 504 -1.59 -6.55 13.59
C VAL A 504 -2.63 -7.36 12.83
N GLY A 505 -2.16 -8.17 11.88
CA GLY A 505 -3.00 -9.08 11.12
C GLY A 505 -3.34 -10.37 11.86
N SER A 506 -4.56 -10.88 11.61
CA SER A 506 -5.01 -12.24 11.93
C SER A 506 -5.56 -12.87 10.66
N TRP A 507 -4.65 -13.17 9.74
CA TRP A 507 -4.97 -13.49 8.34
C TRP A 507 -5.82 -14.74 8.11
N ARG A 508 -5.98 -15.63 9.10
CA ARG A 508 -6.87 -16.79 9.01
C ARG A 508 -8.13 -16.65 9.86
N SER A 509 -8.34 -15.49 10.47
CA SER A 509 -9.51 -15.24 11.30
C SER A 509 -10.81 -15.56 10.55
N GLY A 510 -11.68 -16.30 11.23
CA GLY A 510 -13.02 -16.66 10.77
C GLY A 510 -14.12 -15.68 11.22
N ARG A 511 -13.74 -14.53 11.81
CA ARG A 511 -14.67 -13.62 12.50
C ARG A 511 -15.77 -13.08 11.58
N GLY A 512 -15.41 -12.63 10.38
CA GLY A 512 -16.34 -12.10 9.39
C GLY A 512 -16.77 -13.13 8.34
N ALA A 513 -15.81 -13.93 7.85
CA ALA A 513 -16.01 -14.96 6.83
C ALA A 513 -14.99 -16.10 7.01
N THR A 514 -15.21 -17.24 6.36
CA THR A 514 -14.34 -18.42 6.49
C THR A 514 -12.94 -18.10 6.00
N MET A 515 -11.94 -18.04 6.88
CA MET A 515 -10.59 -17.56 6.54
C MET A 515 -10.59 -16.19 5.84
N GLY A 516 -11.55 -15.32 6.16
CA GLY A 516 -11.61 -13.99 5.58
C GLY A 516 -10.48 -13.10 6.08
N GLY A 517 -10.09 -13.28 7.35
CA GLY A 517 -9.02 -12.52 7.99
C GLY A 517 -9.48 -11.21 8.62
N THR A 518 -8.71 -10.73 9.59
CA THR A 518 -8.92 -9.43 10.24
C THR A 518 -7.59 -8.70 10.40
N CYS A 519 -7.66 -7.38 10.59
CA CYS A 519 -6.53 -6.55 10.96
C CYS A 519 -6.93 -5.64 12.11
N SER A 520 -6.18 -5.66 13.20
CA SER A 520 -6.48 -4.92 14.42
C SER A 520 -5.40 -3.88 14.68
N VAL A 521 -5.82 -2.68 15.04
CA VAL A 521 -4.97 -1.53 15.34
C VAL A 521 -5.04 -1.28 16.84
N PHE A 522 -3.89 -1.08 17.48
CA PHE A 522 -3.81 -0.78 18.90
C PHE A 522 -2.82 0.33 19.16
N THR A 523 -2.99 1.02 20.28
CA THR A 523 -1.98 1.93 20.79
C THR A 523 -0.67 1.18 21.10
N GLY A 524 0.42 1.90 21.26
CA GLY A 524 1.70 1.37 21.74
C GLY A 524 1.59 0.59 23.07
N ARG A 525 0.58 0.91 23.90
CA ARG A 525 0.29 0.21 25.17
C ARG A 525 -0.60 -1.03 25.00
N GLY A 526 -1.08 -1.30 23.79
CA GLY A 526 -1.91 -2.44 23.45
C GLY A 526 -3.42 -2.21 23.62
N GLU A 527 -3.87 -0.96 23.75
CA GLU A 527 -5.30 -0.64 23.81
C GLU A 527 -5.89 -0.63 22.39
N PRO A 528 -7.03 -1.30 22.13
CA PRO A 528 -7.58 -1.39 20.78
C PRO A 528 -8.13 -0.05 20.29
N LEU A 529 -7.75 0.36 19.08
CA LEU A 529 -8.23 1.57 18.40
C LEU A 529 -9.26 1.25 17.31
N ARG A 530 -8.96 0.26 16.44
CA ARG A 530 -9.83 -0.12 15.31
C ARG A 530 -9.64 -1.58 14.93
N GLU A 531 -10.66 -2.21 14.36
CA GLU A 531 -10.55 -3.52 13.74
C GLU A 531 -11.19 -3.51 12.35
N PHE A 532 -10.43 -3.89 11.33
CA PHE A 532 -10.90 -4.16 9.98
C PHE A 532 -11.24 -5.65 9.87
N VAL A 533 -12.48 -5.96 9.47
CA VAL A 533 -12.99 -7.33 9.45
C VAL A 533 -13.46 -7.67 8.05
N CYS A 534 -12.78 -8.60 7.38
CA CYS A 534 -13.12 -9.00 6.03
C CYS A 534 -14.30 -9.99 6.01
N ARG A 535 -15.22 -9.77 5.06
CA ARG A 535 -16.43 -10.56 4.80
C ARG A 535 -16.32 -11.47 3.57
N LEU A 536 -15.14 -11.51 2.94
CA LEU A 536 -14.88 -12.38 1.81
C LEU A 536 -14.30 -13.71 2.27
N ASP A 537 -14.86 -14.83 1.80
CA ASP A 537 -14.36 -16.16 2.13
C ASP A 537 -12.99 -16.43 1.49
N HIS A 538 -12.09 -17.04 2.26
CA HIS A 538 -10.73 -17.42 1.86
C HIS A 538 -9.86 -16.27 1.36
N GLU A 539 -10.22 -15.05 1.74
CA GLU A 539 -9.53 -13.86 1.30
C GLU A 539 -8.15 -13.74 1.93
N THR A 540 -7.98 -14.19 3.18
CA THR A 540 -6.74 -14.07 3.95
C THR A 540 -6.26 -12.65 4.22
N PHE A 541 -7.21 -11.72 4.38
CA PHE A 541 -6.94 -10.31 4.69
C PHE A 541 -6.16 -10.14 6.00
N GLY A 542 -5.17 -9.24 6.00
CA GLY A 542 -4.26 -9.05 7.12
C GLY A 542 -3.05 -9.98 7.05
N PHE A 543 -2.71 -10.52 5.88
CA PHE A 543 -1.49 -11.33 5.70
C PHE A 543 -0.25 -10.52 6.08
N GLU A 544 -0.17 -9.28 5.61
CA GLU A 544 0.66 -8.23 6.21
C GLU A 544 -0.15 -6.93 6.28
N ALA A 545 0.24 -6.04 7.20
CA ALA A 545 -0.34 -4.71 7.37
C ALA A 545 0.74 -3.71 7.80
N VAL A 546 0.69 -2.50 7.25
CA VAL A 546 1.62 -1.40 7.55
C VAL A 546 0.93 -0.05 7.36
N GLY A 547 1.30 0.94 8.16
CA GLY A 547 0.90 2.35 7.97
C GLY A 547 1.65 3.00 6.80
N LEU A 548 0.96 3.83 6.04
CA LEU A 548 1.48 4.57 4.88
C LEU A 548 1.62 6.08 5.12
N GLY A 549 1.18 6.57 6.28
CA GLY A 549 0.93 8.00 6.48
C GLY A 549 -0.44 8.42 5.98
N ASP A 550 -0.71 9.73 5.99
CA ASP A 550 -1.97 10.33 5.53
C ASP A 550 -1.92 10.55 4.02
N LEU A 551 -2.51 9.64 3.24
CA LEU A 551 -2.48 9.70 1.78
C LEU A 551 -3.62 10.52 1.20
N ASP A 552 -4.75 10.61 1.92
CA ASP A 552 -5.94 11.31 1.45
C ASP A 552 -6.15 12.71 2.05
N GLY A 553 -5.26 13.13 2.96
CA GLY A 553 -5.21 14.45 3.56
C GLY A 553 -6.24 14.66 4.67
N ASP A 554 -6.80 13.59 5.24
CA ASP A 554 -7.80 13.67 6.31
C ASP A 554 -7.20 13.77 7.73
N GLY A 555 -5.87 13.69 7.83
CA GLY A 555 -5.08 13.77 9.06
C GLY A 555 -4.91 12.44 9.78
N GLY A 556 -5.53 11.35 9.31
CA GLY A 556 -5.35 9.99 9.82
C GLY A 556 -4.28 9.23 9.03
N ILE A 557 -3.65 8.23 9.66
CA ILE A 557 -2.72 7.34 8.95
C ILE A 557 -3.51 6.25 8.22
N ASP A 558 -3.24 6.11 6.93
CA ASP A 558 -3.80 5.08 6.06
C ASP A 558 -2.97 3.79 6.09
N PHE A 559 -3.60 2.69 5.70
CA PHE A 559 -2.99 1.36 5.84
C PHE A 559 -2.95 0.59 4.53
N LEU A 560 -1.78 0.05 4.19
CA LEU A 560 -1.66 -1.04 3.23
C LEU A 560 -1.91 -2.36 3.96
N ILE A 561 -2.89 -3.13 3.50
CA ILE A 561 -3.20 -4.45 4.04
C ILE A 561 -3.29 -5.47 2.91
N THR A 562 -2.57 -6.58 3.05
CA THR A 562 -2.47 -7.60 1.99
C THR A 562 -3.24 -8.87 2.30
N ALA A 563 -3.50 -9.62 1.22
CA ALA A 563 -4.21 -10.90 1.18
C ALA A 563 -3.51 -11.81 0.16
N ALA A 564 -2.28 -12.25 0.46
CA ALA A 564 -1.43 -12.99 -0.48
C ALA A 564 -2.10 -14.25 -1.06
N TRP A 565 -3.07 -14.84 -0.36
CA TRP A 565 -3.72 -16.09 -0.76
C TRP A 565 -5.16 -15.90 -1.22
N SER A 566 -5.61 -14.65 -1.40
CA SER A 566 -6.87 -14.32 -2.07
C SER A 566 -6.99 -15.07 -3.40
N SER A 567 -8.21 -15.46 -3.72
CA SER A 567 -8.53 -16.19 -4.94
C SER A 567 -9.22 -15.33 -5.99
N VAL A 568 -9.09 -14.00 -5.88
CA VAL A 568 -9.76 -13.01 -6.74
C VAL A 568 -9.64 -13.31 -8.23
N ASN A 569 -8.43 -13.63 -8.71
CA ASN A 569 -8.16 -14.02 -10.10
C ASN A 569 -7.67 -15.48 -10.18
N GLY A 570 -8.30 -16.35 -9.38
CA GLY A 570 -7.97 -17.76 -9.23
C GLY A 570 -7.11 -18.04 -7.99
N LYS A 571 -7.00 -19.32 -7.63
CA LYS A 571 -6.42 -19.77 -6.34
C LYS A 571 -5.06 -19.10 -6.05
N ARG A 572 -4.97 -18.36 -4.94
CA ARG A 572 -3.75 -17.65 -4.49
C ARG A 572 -3.18 -16.71 -5.56
N SER A 573 -4.05 -16.02 -6.28
CA SER A 573 -3.66 -14.89 -7.14
C SER A 573 -3.21 -13.71 -6.28
N GLY A 574 -3.90 -13.48 -5.17
CA GLY A 574 -3.55 -12.47 -4.17
C GLY A 574 -4.21 -11.12 -4.40
N ARG A 575 -4.28 -10.30 -3.36
CA ARG A 575 -4.89 -8.97 -3.36
C ARG A 575 -4.22 -8.05 -2.31
N ALA A 576 -4.31 -6.74 -2.49
CA ALA A 576 -3.99 -5.74 -1.48
C ALA A 576 -5.01 -4.60 -1.49
N TRP A 577 -5.18 -3.93 -0.36
CA TRP A 577 -5.99 -2.72 -0.24
C TRP A 577 -5.21 -1.62 0.47
N VAL A 578 -5.51 -0.39 0.11
CA VAL A 578 -5.19 0.79 0.88
C VAL A 578 -6.49 1.26 1.53
N LEU A 579 -6.53 1.26 2.86
CA LEU A 579 -7.71 1.60 3.64
C LEU A 579 -7.47 2.88 4.43
N ALA A 580 -8.47 3.75 4.45
CA ALA A 580 -8.36 5.01 5.16
C ALA A 580 -8.30 4.79 6.68
N GLY A 581 -7.39 5.50 7.33
CA GLY A 581 -7.25 5.56 8.78
C GLY A 581 -8.47 6.11 9.50
N PRO A 582 -8.57 5.96 10.82
CA PRO A 582 -9.46 6.82 11.59
C PRO A 582 -8.89 8.25 11.60
N ALA A 583 -9.58 9.21 10.97
CA ALA A 583 -9.22 10.62 11.09
C ALA A 583 -9.31 11.07 12.57
N PRO A 584 -8.35 11.87 13.08
CA PRO A 584 -8.47 12.51 14.37
C PRO A 584 -9.63 13.51 14.33
N HIS A 585 -10.80 13.12 14.85
CA HIS A 585 -12.00 13.96 14.79
C HIS A 585 -11.80 15.25 15.61
N PRO A 586 -11.81 16.47 15.02
CA PRO A 586 -11.56 17.71 15.78
C PRO A 586 -12.75 18.13 16.67
N GLU A 587 -13.94 17.55 16.46
CA GLU A 587 -15.18 17.93 17.16
C GLU A 587 -15.88 16.79 17.89
N ASP A 588 -15.25 15.61 18.03
CA ASP A 588 -15.83 14.52 18.81
C ASP A 588 -14.97 14.21 20.06
N PRO A 589 -15.30 14.77 21.23
CA PRO A 589 -14.64 14.44 22.50
C PRO A 589 -14.98 13.02 22.99
N THR A 590 -15.39 12.10 22.11
CA THR A 590 -15.62 10.68 22.38
C THR A 590 -14.49 9.78 21.91
N ILE A 591 -13.24 10.27 21.92
CA ILE A 591 -12.20 9.45 22.57
C ILE A 591 -12.74 9.20 23.98
N LEU A 592 -13.25 7.98 24.20
CA LEU A 592 -13.97 7.57 25.40
C LEU A 592 -13.33 8.20 26.65
N PRO A 593 -14.11 8.82 27.56
CA PRO A 593 -13.53 9.30 28.80
C PRO A 593 -12.88 8.10 29.50
N MET A 594 -11.60 8.30 29.82
CA MET A 594 -10.80 7.44 30.68
C MET A 594 -11.68 6.76 31.72
N VAL A 595 -11.77 5.44 31.67
CA VAL A 595 -12.40 4.66 32.74
C VAL A 595 -11.65 5.00 34.02
N GLU A 596 -12.36 5.58 34.98
CA GLU A 596 -11.87 5.92 36.30
C GLU A 596 -11.14 4.71 36.91
N ALA A 597 -9.91 4.93 37.35
CA ALA A 597 -9.21 4.02 38.22
C ALA A 597 -10.02 3.88 39.52
N GLY A 598 -10.76 2.78 39.63
CA GLY A 598 -11.42 2.39 40.87
C GLY A 598 -10.36 2.07 41.93
N GLY A 599 -10.17 3.00 42.86
CA GLY A 599 -9.47 2.74 44.11
C GLY A 599 -10.27 1.77 44.98
N HIS A 600 -9.61 0.70 45.43
CA HIS A 600 -9.44 0.35 46.84
C HIS A 600 -8.55 -0.89 46.99
#